data_AF-A0A349HF96-F1
#
_entry.id   AF-A0A349HF96-F1
#
_cell.length_a   1.000
_cell.length_b   1.000
_cell.length_c   1.000
_cell.angle_alpha   90.00
_cell.angle_beta   90.00
_cell.angle_gamma   90.00
#
_symmetry.space_group_name_H-M   'P 1'
#
loop_
_entity.id
_entity.type
_entity.pdbx_description
1 polymer ?
#
loop_
_entity_poly.entity_id
_entity_poly.type
_entity_poly.pdbx_seq_one_letter_code
_entity_poly.pdbx_strand_id
1 'polypeptide(L)'
;EALKLDDDPILVSLVRDHLDDLEKKRYKPLARKFKLSMEDLKSYLDLMQTLDPLPGASFSSGDSFYVSPDAYVYEYEGDFVIVLNEDGLPKLQMNAFYVETLEATKGDDKEYFQDKMRSAQWLMKSLYQRQRTLYKVLESIVRFQRGFFAHGVTKLKPLILKEVAEDIEMHESTVSRITTNKYVSTPHGIYELKFFFNSALGLDDGSQVGSESVKATIKKLISEEDGKKPLSDEKIAEVLKEKLEVNIARRTVAKYRTAMGILSSSKRKKVF
;
A
#
# COMPACT_ATOMS: atom_id res chain seq x y z
N GLU A 1 7.80 -34.75 -23.88
CA GLU A 1 6.69 -34.87 -24.86
C GLU A 1 6.00 -33.53 -24.95
N ALA A 2 6.24 -32.77 -26.04
CA ALA A 2 5.41 -31.60 -26.33
C ALA A 2 3.98 -32.13 -26.47
N LEU A 3 3.07 -31.65 -25.61
CA LEU A 3 1.66 -31.98 -25.69
C LEU A 3 1.23 -31.91 -27.16
N LYS A 4 0.65 -32.98 -27.71
CA LYS A 4 0.12 -33.05 -29.10
C LYS A 4 -1.11 -32.13 -29.28
N LEU A 5 -1.02 -30.90 -28.78
CA LEU A 5 -2.04 -29.84 -28.82
C LEU A 5 -2.02 -29.10 -30.16
N ASP A 6 -0.88 -29.09 -30.85
CA ASP A 6 -0.72 -28.47 -32.16
C ASP A 6 -1.55 -29.16 -33.26
N ASP A 7 -2.02 -30.38 -33.02
CA ASP A 7 -2.82 -31.16 -33.97
C ASP A 7 -4.32 -30.82 -33.92
N ASP A 8 -4.80 -30.08 -32.91
CA ASP A 8 -6.22 -29.68 -32.84
C ASP A 8 -6.44 -28.33 -33.55
N PRO A 9 -7.07 -28.32 -34.75
CA PRO A 9 -7.26 -27.10 -35.54
C PRO A 9 -8.20 -26.09 -34.85
N ILE A 10 -9.08 -26.55 -33.96
CA ILE A 10 -10.01 -25.69 -33.22
C ILE A 10 -9.23 -24.94 -32.14
N LEU A 11 -8.37 -25.62 -31.39
CA LEU A 11 -7.54 -25.00 -30.35
C LEU A 11 -6.59 -23.95 -30.95
N VAL A 12 -5.92 -24.28 -32.06
CA VAL A 12 -5.02 -23.36 -32.76
C VAL A 12 -5.77 -22.12 -33.26
N SER A 13 -6.96 -22.29 -33.84
CA SER A 13 -7.78 -21.16 -34.29
C SER A 13 -8.31 -20.32 -33.13
N LEU A 14 -8.67 -20.94 -32.00
CA LEU A 14 -9.09 -20.24 -30.78
C LEU A 14 -8.01 -19.31 -30.25
N VAL A 15 -6.76 -19.78 -30.20
CA VAL A 15 -5.60 -19.00 -29.74
C VAL A 15 -5.20 -17.93 -30.76
N ARG A 16 -5.11 -18.28 -32.05
CA ARG A 16 -4.57 -17.40 -33.10
C ARG A 16 -5.52 -16.28 -33.50
N ASP A 17 -6.81 -16.59 -33.67
CA ASP A 17 -7.77 -15.68 -34.32
C ASP A 17 -8.89 -15.20 -33.40
N HIS A 18 -9.09 -15.84 -32.24
CA HIS A 18 -10.25 -15.62 -31.37
C HIS A 18 -9.94 -15.24 -29.92
N LEU A 19 -8.70 -14.89 -29.60
CA LEU A 19 -8.30 -14.47 -28.25
C LEU A 19 -9.15 -13.29 -27.73
N ASP A 20 -9.43 -12.30 -28.59
CA ASP A 20 -10.29 -11.14 -28.30
C ASP A 20 -11.74 -11.52 -27.96
N ASP A 21 -12.26 -12.57 -28.61
CA ASP A 21 -13.60 -13.08 -28.35
C ASP A 21 -13.67 -13.80 -27.01
N LEU A 22 -12.60 -14.51 -26.64
CA LEU A 22 -12.42 -15.15 -25.34
C LEU A 22 -12.29 -14.11 -24.22
N GLU A 23 -11.50 -13.03 -24.42
CA GLU A 23 -11.36 -11.93 -23.46
C GLU A 23 -12.71 -11.26 -23.17
N LYS A 24 -13.52 -11.05 -24.21
CA LYS A 24 -14.87 -10.46 -24.12
C LYS A 24 -15.95 -11.45 -23.71
N LYS A 25 -15.60 -12.70 -23.38
CA LYS A 25 -16.52 -13.78 -22.98
C LYS A 25 -17.62 -14.06 -24.01
N ARG A 26 -17.33 -13.90 -25.30
CA ARG A 26 -18.26 -14.13 -26.42
C ARG A 26 -18.34 -15.63 -26.77
N TYR A 27 -18.68 -16.47 -25.79
CA TYR A 27 -18.69 -17.94 -25.94
C TYR A 27 -19.80 -18.45 -26.87
N LYS A 28 -20.99 -17.85 -26.85
CA LYS A 28 -22.12 -18.30 -27.70
C LYS A 28 -21.83 -18.15 -29.21
N PRO A 29 -21.28 -17.02 -29.69
CA PRO A 29 -20.81 -16.91 -31.08
C PRO A 29 -19.73 -17.93 -31.44
N LEU A 30 -18.77 -18.19 -30.54
CA LEU A 30 -17.69 -19.15 -30.77
C LEU A 30 -18.21 -20.59 -30.87
N ALA A 31 -19.08 -21.01 -29.94
CA ALA A 31 -19.71 -22.33 -29.97
C ALA A 31 -20.48 -22.56 -31.29
N ARG A 32 -21.17 -21.53 -31.80
CA ARG A 32 -21.86 -21.60 -33.11
C ARG A 32 -20.88 -21.66 -34.28
N LYS A 33 -19.79 -20.90 -34.26
CA LYS A 33 -18.78 -20.87 -35.33
C LYS A 33 -18.09 -22.22 -35.48
N PHE A 34 -17.70 -22.84 -34.37
CA PHE A 34 -16.98 -24.11 -34.35
C PHE A 34 -17.91 -25.34 -34.24
N LYS A 35 -19.24 -25.14 -34.20
CA LYS A 35 -20.25 -26.19 -34.03
C LYS A 35 -20.00 -27.07 -32.80
N LEU A 36 -19.59 -26.44 -31.70
CA LEU A 36 -19.30 -27.10 -30.43
C LEU A 36 -20.47 -26.94 -29.45
N SER A 37 -20.61 -27.90 -28.53
CA SER A 37 -21.43 -27.69 -27.35
C SER A 37 -20.74 -26.70 -26.39
N MET A 38 -21.51 -26.14 -25.45
CA MET A 38 -20.93 -25.28 -24.41
C MET A 38 -20.00 -26.05 -23.46
N GLU A 39 -20.18 -27.35 -23.31
CA GLU A 39 -19.33 -28.23 -22.49
C GLU A 39 -18.01 -28.53 -23.20
N ASP A 40 -18.04 -28.74 -24.52
CA ASP A 40 -16.83 -28.94 -25.32
C ASP A 40 -15.99 -27.65 -25.34
N LEU A 41 -16.62 -26.49 -25.55
CA LEU A 41 -15.94 -25.20 -25.51
C LEU A 41 -15.31 -24.93 -24.13
N LYS A 42 -15.96 -25.38 -23.05
CA LYS A 42 -15.40 -25.29 -21.70
C LYS A 42 -14.16 -26.17 -21.57
N SER A 43 -14.18 -27.39 -22.11
CA SER A 43 -13.01 -28.29 -22.10
C SER A 43 -11.81 -27.67 -22.81
N TYR A 44 -12.02 -27.00 -23.94
CA TYR A 44 -10.98 -26.23 -24.63
C TYR A 44 -10.45 -25.05 -23.80
N LEU A 45 -11.33 -24.32 -23.13
CA LEU A 45 -10.94 -23.22 -22.24
C LEU A 45 -10.11 -23.70 -21.05
N ASP A 46 -10.52 -24.80 -20.42
CA ASP A 46 -9.82 -25.40 -19.28
C ASP A 46 -8.41 -25.84 -19.71
N LEU A 47 -8.28 -26.43 -20.91
CA LEU A 47 -7.01 -26.79 -21.51
C LEU A 47 -6.11 -25.59 -21.80
N MET A 48 -6.66 -24.52 -22.39
CA MET A 48 -5.92 -23.27 -22.62
C MET A 48 -5.41 -22.63 -21.32
N GLN A 49 -6.16 -22.75 -20.22
CA GLN A 49 -5.74 -22.23 -18.92
C GLN A 49 -4.59 -23.02 -18.29
N THR A 50 -4.31 -24.24 -18.77
CA THR A 50 -3.12 -25.00 -18.35
C THR A 50 -1.83 -24.51 -19.02
N LEU A 51 -1.94 -23.72 -20.09
CA LEU A 51 -0.79 -23.19 -20.81
C LEU A 51 -0.19 -22.02 -20.04
N ASP A 52 1.14 -22.03 -19.87
CA ASP A 52 1.86 -20.92 -19.27
C ASP A 52 2.15 -19.84 -20.34
N PRO A 53 1.56 -18.64 -20.23
CA PRO A 53 1.84 -17.55 -21.17
C PRO A 53 3.25 -16.97 -21.01
N LEU A 54 3.93 -17.22 -19.89
CA LEU A 54 5.24 -16.66 -19.56
C LEU A 54 6.18 -17.74 -18.97
N PRO A 55 6.56 -18.76 -19.76
CA PRO A 55 7.38 -19.88 -19.28
C PRO A 55 8.77 -19.45 -18.75
N GLY A 56 9.23 -18.25 -19.12
CA GLY A 56 10.49 -17.66 -18.65
C GLY A 56 10.40 -16.88 -17.34
N ALA A 57 9.20 -16.59 -16.81
CA ALA A 57 9.02 -15.73 -15.63
C ALA A 57 9.64 -16.35 -14.36
N SER A 58 9.58 -17.67 -14.24
CA SER A 58 10.18 -18.44 -13.14
C SER A 58 11.72 -18.42 -13.13
N PHE A 59 12.36 -18.09 -14.27
CA PHE A 59 13.81 -17.94 -14.39
C PHE A 59 14.29 -16.52 -14.08
N SER A 60 13.36 -15.57 -13.92
CA SER A 60 13.71 -14.24 -13.44
C SER A 60 13.77 -14.25 -11.91
N SER A 61 14.98 -14.22 -11.36
CA SER A 61 15.21 -13.80 -9.99
C SER A 61 15.02 -12.28 -9.95
N GLY A 62 13.77 -11.82 -9.89
CA GLY A 62 13.51 -10.42 -9.57
C GLY A 62 14.09 -10.16 -8.18
N ASP A 63 15.01 -9.22 -8.07
CA ASP A 63 15.52 -8.78 -6.76
C ASP A 63 14.33 -8.30 -5.94
N SER A 64 13.95 -9.07 -4.93
CA SER A 64 12.92 -8.66 -3.99
C SER A 64 13.48 -7.51 -3.17
N PHE A 65 13.05 -6.29 -3.45
CA PHE A 65 13.42 -5.12 -2.65
C PHE A 65 12.71 -5.21 -1.29
N TYR A 66 13.47 -5.57 -0.26
CA TYR A 66 12.99 -5.49 1.11
C TYR A 66 13.08 -4.05 1.59
N VAL A 67 11.96 -3.52 2.07
CA VAL A 67 11.93 -2.22 2.73
C VAL A 67 12.20 -2.44 4.22
N SER A 68 13.33 -1.95 4.70
CA SER A 68 13.61 -1.91 6.14
C SER A 68 12.77 -0.79 6.79
N PRO A 69 11.95 -1.08 7.79
CA PRO A 69 11.15 -0.07 8.46
C PRO A 69 12.03 0.83 9.34
N ASP A 70 11.70 2.12 9.39
CA ASP A 70 12.38 3.10 10.24
C ASP A 70 11.85 3.10 11.69
N ALA A 71 10.69 2.50 11.93
CA ALA A 71 10.10 2.34 13.25
C ALA A 71 9.20 1.10 13.31
N TYR A 72 9.02 0.58 14.52
CA TYR A 72 8.14 -0.54 14.85
C TYR A 72 7.07 -0.07 15.83
N VAL A 73 5.84 -0.47 15.58
CA VAL A 73 4.71 -0.27 16.49
C VAL A 73 4.08 -1.62 16.78
N TYR A 74 3.97 -1.96 18.05
CA TYR A 74 3.35 -3.19 18.51
C TYR A 74 2.51 -2.93 19.76
N GLU A 75 1.54 -3.81 19.99
CA GLU A 75 0.68 -3.74 21.17
C GLU A 75 1.37 -4.41 22.36
N TYR A 76 1.35 -3.74 23.51
CA TYR A 76 1.87 -4.23 24.78
C TYR A 76 0.95 -3.77 25.91
N GLU A 77 0.41 -4.71 26.68
CA GLU A 77 -0.50 -4.44 27.81
C GLU A 77 -1.71 -3.54 27.48
N GLY A 78 -2.22 -3.60 26.24
CA GLY A 78 -3.37 -2.82 25.78
C GLY A 78 -3.04 -1.39 25.31
N ASP A 79 -1.76 -1.02 25.29
CA ASP A 79 -1.27 0.21 24.68
C ASP A 79 -0.30 -0.08 23.52
N PHE A 80 -0.09 0.92 22.66
CA PHE A 80 0.84 0.80 21.53
C PHE A 80 2.20 1.39 21.89
N VAL A 81 3.24 0.56 21.80
CA VAL A 81 4.63 0.94 22.04
C VAL A 81 5.32 1.22 20.72
N ILE A 82 6.05 2.33 20.67
CA ILE A 82 6.82 2.77 19.49
C ILE A 82 8.30 2.55 19.77
N VAL A 83 8.97 1.81 18.88
CA VAL A 83 10.42 1.62 18.90
C VAL A 83 11.00 2.11 17.59
N LEU A 84 11.89 3.10 17.63
CA LEU A 84 12.59 3.54 16.43
C LEU A 84 13.63 2.50 16.02
N ASN A 85 13.76 2.29 14.71
CA ASN A 85 14.84 1.48 14.19
C ASN A 85 16.12 2.31 14.15
N GLU A 86 17.09 1.94 14.98
CA GLU A 86 18.43 2.55 14.99
C GLU A 86 19.41 1.77 14.12
N ASP A 87 19.00 0.65 13.51
CA ASP A 87 19.86 -0.14 12.63
C ASP A 87 20.31 0.69 11.42
N GLY A 88 21.64 0.84 11.29
CA GLY A 88 22.27 1.63 10.24
C GLY A 88 22.56 3.09 10.61
N LEU A 89 22.19 3.56 11.80
CA LEU A 89 22.63 4.87 12.29
C LEU A 89 23.95 4.74 13.07
N PRO A 90 25.03 5.42 12.65
CA PRO A 90 26.28 5.40 13.40
C PRO A 90 26.09 6.12 14.74
N LYS A 91 26.58 5.51 15.83
CA LYS A 91 26.71 6.20 17.11
C LYS A 91 27.80 7.25 16.99
N LEU A 92 27.41 8.48 16.68
CA LEU A 92 28.33 9.60 16.56
C LEU A 92 28.73 10.07 17.95
N GLN A 93 30.03 10.08 18.21
CA GLN A 93 30.63 10.63 19.42
C GLN A 93 31.76 11.57 19.02
N MET A 94 31.99 12.61 19.81
CA MET A 94 33.20 13.41 19.65
C MET A 94 34.38 12.61 20.14
N ASN A 95 35.45 12.56 19.35
CA ASN A 95 36.70 11.97 19.78
C ASN A 95 37.38 12.89 20.81
N ALA A 96 37.62 12.37 22.01
CA ALA A 96 38.20 13.08 23.15
C ALA A 96 39.56 13.72 22.82
N PHE A 97 40.36 13.10 21.95
CA PHE A 97 41.67 13.61 21.53
C PHE A 97 41.59 15.03 20.95
N TYR A 98 40.58 15.32 20.12
CA TYR A 98 40.42 16.65 19.53
C TYR A 98 39.88 17.68 20.52
N VAL A 99 39.15 17.23 21.55
CA VAL A 99 38.68 18.10 22.64
C VAL A 99 39.89 18.56 23.46
N GLU A 100 40.78 17.64 23.84
CA GLU A 100 42.01 17.93 24.58
C GLU A 100 43.00 18.77 23.76
N THR A 101 43.15 18.47 22.46
CA THR A 101 44.02 19.24 21.55
C THR A 101 43.57 20.69 21.42
N LEU A 102 42.26 20.95 21.45
CA LEU A 102 41.68 22.30 21.37
C LEU A 102 42.00 23.15 22.62
N GLU A 103 42.13 22.52 23.79
CA GLU A 103 42.58 23.19 25.01
C GLU A 103 44.07 23.59 24.94
N ALA A 104 44.89 22.77 24.29
CA ALA A 104 46.33 22.99 24.14
C ALA A 104 46.74 23.94 22.99
N THR A 105 45.89 24.14 21.99
CA THR A 105 46.21 24.91 20.77
C THR A 105 45.99 26.43 20.96
N LYS A 106 46.83 27.27 20.33
CA LYS A 106 46.77 28.75 20.36
C LYS A 106 46.87 29.33 18.94
N GLY A 107 46.31 30.51 18.73
CA GLY A 107 46.33 31.22 17.44
C GLY A 107 45.20 30.81 16.50
N ASP A 108 45.34 31.12 15.20
CA ASP A 108 44.32 30.90 14.16
C ASP A 108 43.89 29.43 14.02
N ASP A 109 44.78 28.48 14.29
CA ASP A 109 44.46 27.04 14.29
C ASP A 109 43.39 26.70 15.33
N LYS A 110 43.36 27.40 16.48
CA LYS A 110 42.37 27.18 17.54
C LYS A 110 40.96 27.55 17.05
N GLU A 111 40.84 28.66 16.32
CA GLU A 111 39.57 29.13 15.77
C GLU A 111 39.03 28.14 14.73
N TYR A 112 39.90 27.63 13.85
CA TYR A 112 39.54 26.58 12.89
C TYR A 112 39.02 25.31 13.57
N PHE A 113 39.73 24.80 14.59
CA PHE A 113 39.31 23.61 15.33
C PHE A 113 37.99 23.83 16.07
N GLN A 114 37.77 25.02 16.66
CA GLN A 114 36.50 25.38 17.31
C GLN A 114 35.33 25.39 16.33
N ASP A 115 35.51 25.93 15.13
CA ASP A 115 34.46 25.96 14.11
C ASP A 115 34.10 24.56 13.61
N LYS A 116 35.10 23.68 13.42
CA LYS A 116 34.85 22.27 13.07
C LYS A 116 34.16 21.51 14.18
N MET A 117 34.54 21.76 15.43
CA MET A 117 33.89 21.14 16.60
C MET A 117 32.44 21.60 16.74
N ARG A 118 32.16 22.90 16.58
CA ARG A 118 30.79 23.44 16.57
C ARG A 118 29.96 22.84 15.43
N SER A 119 30.54 22.69 14.24
CA SER A 119 29.90 22.06 13.09
C SER A 119 29.54 20.60 13.37
N ALA A 120 30.45 19.84 13.99
CA ALA A 120 30.20 18.45 14.40
C ALA A 120 29.11 18.34 15.46
N GLN A 121 29.14 19.20 16.49
CA GLN A 121 28.09 19.27 17.52
C GLN A 121 26.73 19.62 16.92
N TRP A 122 26.69 20.56 15.98
CA TRP A 122 25.47 20.94 15.28
C TRP A 122 24.91 19.77 14.46
N LEU A 123 25.76 19.00 13.78
CA LEU A 123 25.34 17.81 13.04
C LEU A 123 24.74 16.74 13.94
N MET A 124 25.41 16.40 15.05
CA MET A 124 24.91 15.43 16.03
C MET A 124 23.57 15.88 16.62
N LYS A 125 23.47 17.15 17.00
CA LYS A 125 22.21 17.73 17.51
C LYS A 125 21.09 17.67 16.49
N SER A 126 21.39 17.96 15.22
CA SER A 126 20.40 17.93 14.13
C SER A 126 19.90 16.50 13.85
N LEU A 127 20.78 15.50 13.92
CA LEU A 127 20.40 14.09 13.80
C LEU A 127 19.48 13.65 14.95
N TYR A 128 19.85 13.98 16.19
CA TYR A 128 19.02 13.68 17.36
C TYR A 128 17.67 14.37 17.31
N GLN A 129 17.63 15.64 16.88
CA GLN A 129 16.38 16.37 16.67
C GLN A 129 15.51 15.69 15.61
N ARG A 130 16.09 15.24 14.49
CA ARG A 130 15.34 14.53 13.45
C ARG A 130 14.70 13.24 13.99
N GLN A 131 15.43 12.43 14.75
CA GLN A 131 14.89 11.22 15.37
C GLN A 131 13.75 11.56 16.35
N ARG A 132 13.96 12.56 17.21
CA ARG A 132 12.95 13.01 18.16
C ARG A 132 11.69 13.51 17.45
N THR A 133 11.83 14.25 16.36
CA THR A 133 10.68 14.70 15.56
C THR A 133 9.97 13.53 14.90
N LEU A 134 10.69 12.54 14.37
CA LEU A 134 10.09 11.34 13.79
C LEU A 134 9.27 10.57 14.84
N TYR A 135 9.82 10.39 16.04
CA TYR A 135 9.11 9.78 17.16
C TYR A 135 7.82 10.52 17.49
N LYS A 136 7.88 11.85 17.67
CA LYS A 136 6.70 12.68 17.96
C LYS A 136 5.63 12.58 16.88
N VAL A 137 6.03 12.61 15.61
CA VAL A 137 5.10 12.44 14.47
C VAL A 137 4.44 11.07 14.53
N LEU A 138 5.21 10.01 14.79
CA LEU A 138 4.67 8.67 14.87
C LEU A 138 3.75 8.48 16.07
N GLU A 139 4.09 9.03 17.23
CA GLU A 139 3.26 9.05 18.43
C GLU A 139 1.91 9.74 18.17
N SER A 140 1.94 10.90 17.51
CA SER A 140 0.74 11.61 17.07
C SER A 140 -0.11 10.75 16.14
N ILE A 141 0.50 10.13 15.11
CA ILE A 141 -0.20 9.24 14.17
C ILE A 141 -0.84 8.06 14.92
N VAL A 142 -0.12 7.39 15.82
CA VAL A 142 -0.62 6.26 16.61
C VAL A 142 -1.81 6.69 17.48
N ARG A 143 -1.74 7.87 18.10
CA ARG A 143 -2.84 8.43 18.90
C ARG A 143 -4.09 8.69 18.05
N PHE A 144 -3.97 9.36 16.91
CA PHE A 144 -5.11 9.62 16.02
C PHE A 144 -5.66 8.34 15.37
N GLN A 145 -4.78 7.38 15.07
CA GLN A 145 -5.09 6.17 14.31
C GLN A 145 -5.15 4.90 15.15
N ARG A 146 -5.43 4.98 16.46
CA ARG A 146 -5.56 3.79 17.34
C ARG A 146 -6.47 2.69 16.75
N GLY A 147 -7.55 3.09 16.06
CA GLY A 147 -8.45 2.16 15.38
C GLY A 147 -7.76 1.31 14.30
N PHE A 148 -6.86 1.92 13.53
CA PHE A 148 -6.06 1.22 12.52
C PHE A 148 -5.08 0.23 13.15
N PHE A 149 -4.37 0.62 14.20
CA PHE A 149 -3.36 -0.25 14.81
C PHE A 149 -3.98 -1.47 15.50
N ALA A 150 -5.25 -1.38 15.91
CA ALA A 150 -6.00 -2.48 16.52
C ALA A 150 -6.75 -3.37 15.49
N HIS A 151 -7.33 -2.80 14.42
CA HIS A 151 -8.24 -3.52 13.52
C HIS A 151 -7.84 -3.43 12.02
N GLY A 152 -6.71 -2.81 11.71
CA GLY A 152 -6.18 -2.62 10.37
C GLY A 152 -6.86 -1.52 9.56
N VAL A 153 -6.59 -1.55 8.24
CA VAL A 153 -7.01 -0.53 7.26
C VAL A 153 -8.51 -0.21 7.30
N THR A 154 -9.35 -1.16 7.72
CA THR A 154 -10.81 -0.98 7.79
C THR A 154 -11.24 0.10 8.80
N LYS A 155 -10.45 0.35 9.84
CA LYS A 155 -10.73 1.35 10.88
C LYS A 155 -9.80 2.57 10.81
N LEU A 156 -9.23 2.82 9.63
CA LEU A 156 -8.42 4.00 9.36
C LEU A 156 -9.29 5.26 9.33
N LYS A 157 -8.96 6.23 10.19
CA LYS A 157 -9.64 7.52 10.26
C LYS A 157 -9.02 8.50 9.27
N PRO A 158 -9.77 9.53 8.83
CA PRO A 158 -9.19 10.69 8.18
C PRO A 158 -8.16 11.37 9.08
N LEU A 159 -7.02 11.74 8.49
CA LEU A 159 -5.98 12.51 9.17
C LEU A 159 -5.29 13.39 8.14
N ILE A 160 -5.23 14.69 8.40
CA ILE A 160 -4.51 15.63 7.55
C ILE A 160 -3.16 16.02 8.18
N LEU A 161 -2.19 16.39 7.36
CA LEU A 161 -0.86 16.79 7.83
C LEU A 161 -0.92 17.94 8.83
N LYS A 162 -1.89 18.86 8.65
CA LYS A 162 -2.12 20.00 9.54
C LYS A 162 -2.45 19.58 10.98
N GLU A 163 -3.28 18.55 11.17
CA GLU A 163 -3.68 18.09 12.52
C GLU A 163 -2.47 17.54 13.30
N VAL A 164 -1.65 16.73 12.64
CA VAL A 164 -0.41 16.22 13.26
C VAL A 164 0.58 17.36 13.51
N ALA A 165 0.68 18.31 12.59
CA ALA A 165 1.58 19.46 12.72
C ALA A 165 1.19 20.36 13.92
N GLU A 166 -0.11 20.60 14.13
CA GLU A 166 -0.63 21.32 15.29
C GLU A 166 -0.39 20.57 16.59
N ASP A 167 -0.63 19.26 16.63
CA ASP A 167 -0.42 18.41 17.81
C ASP A 167 1.04 18.33 18.28
N ILE A 168 2.00 18.41 17.36
CA ILE A 168 3.44 18.40 17.70
C ILE A 168 4.08 19.79 17.73
N GLU A 169 3.29 20.85 17.53
CA GLU A 169 3.74 22.26 17.46
C GLU A 169 4.83 22.50 16.40
N MET A 170 4.64 21.94 15.20
CA MET A 170 5.56 22.12 14.06
C MET A 170 4.84 22.59 12.80
N HIS A 171 5.61 23.00 11.79
CA HIS A 171 5.05 23.33 10.48
C HIS A 171 4.66 22.08 9.70
N GLU A 172 3.58 22.18 8.93
CA GLU A 172 3.09 21.13 8.03
C GLU A 172 4.18 20.65 7.05
N SER A 173 5.00 21.57 6.56
CA SER A 173 6.13 21.25 5.66
C SER A 173 7.19 20.37 6.32
N THR A 174 7.39 20.49 7.64
CA THR A 174 8.30 19.63 8.40
C THR A 174 7.74 18.22 8.53
N VAL A 175 6.45 18.08 8.82
CA VAL A 175 5.76 16.77 8.89
C VAL A 175 5.73 16.08 7.52
N SER A 176 5.44 16.83 6.46
CA SER A 176 5.46 16.29 5.08
C SER A 176 6.84 15.79 4.66
N ARG A 177 7.90 16.56 4.97
CA ARG A 177 9.28 16.16 4.67
C ARG A 177 9.71 14.94 5.47
N ILE A 178 9.40 14.91 6.77
CA ILE A 178 9.88 13.82 7.62
C ILE A 178 9.15 12.52 7.33
N THR A 179 7.91 12.54 6.88
CA THR A 179 7.11 11.32 6.60
C THR A 179 7.37 10.71 5.22
N THR A 180 8.03 11.45 4.31
CA THR A 180 8.36 10.97 2.96
C THR A 180 9.44 9.89 3.01
N ASN A 181 9.22 8.75 2.34
CA ASN A 181 10.17 7.63 2.30
C ASN A 181 10.56 7.15 3.72
N LYS A 182 9.60 7.18 4.64
CA LYS A 182 9.72 6.61 5.99
C LYS A 182 8.67 5.53 6.15
N TYR A 183 9.08 4.37 6.63
CA TYR A 183 8.21 3.22 6.78
C TYR A 183 8.09 2.83 8.25
N VAL A 184 6.90 2.39 8.63
CA VAL A 184 6.60 1.85 9.94
C VAL A 184 6.12 0.41 9.80
N SER A 185 6.71 -0.48 10.59
CA SER A 185 6.20 -1.82 10.78
C SER A 185 5.08 -1.80 11.81
N THR A 186 3.92 -2.33 11.43
CA THR A 186 2.71 -2.39 12.25
C THR A 186 2.26 -3.84 12.40
N PRO A 187 1.34 -4.17 13.33
CA PRO A 187 0.78 -5.52 13.43
C PRO A 187 0.10 -6.02 12.15
N HIS A 188 -0.24 -5.10 11.23
CA HIS A 188 -0.91 -5.39 9.97
C HIS A 188 0.04 -5.33 8.74
N GLY A 189 1.34 -5.18 8.96
CA GLY A 189 2.36 -5.10 7.91
C GLY A 189 3.13 -3.77 7.90
N ILE A 190 3.95 -3.58 6.87
CA ILE A 190 4.80 -2.40 6.71
C ILE A 190 4.08 -1.35 5.84
N TYR A 191 3.98 -0.13 6.36
CA TYR A 191 3.32 0.99 5.67
C TYR A 191 4.23 2.21 5.62
N GLU A 192 4.18 2.97 4.53
CA GLU A 192 4.79 4.30 4.49
C GLU A 192 4.00 5.23 5.43
N LEU A 193 4.68 6.12 6.17
CA LEU A 193 3.99 7.08 7.05
C LEU A 193 2.99 7.96 6.30
N LYS A 194 3.24 8.23 5.01
CA LYS A 194 2.30 8.98 4.16
C LYS A 194 0.93 8.33 4.00
N PHE A 195 0.86 7.01 4.11
CA PHE A 195 -0.38 6.25 3.99
C PHE A 195 -1.47 6.69 4.98
N PHE A 196 -1.05 7.13 6.18
CA PHE A 196 -1.96 7.57 7.22
C PHE A 196 -2.61 8.93 6.94
N PHE A 197 -2.03 9.73 6.03
CA PHE A 197 -2.61 11.00 5.63
C PHE A 197 -3.52 10.80 4.43
N ASN A 198 -4.80 10.67 4.70
CA ASN A 198 -5.80 10.44 3.67
C ASN A 198 -6.91 11.50 3.73
N SER A 199 -7.50 11.77 2.58
CA SER A 199 -8.62 12.70 2.50
C SER A 199 -9.87 12.10 3.14
N ALA A 200 -10.54 12.90 3.97
CA ALA A 200 -11.84 12.59 4.52
C ALA A 200 -12.92 12.51 3.44
N LEU A 201 -13.80 11.52 3.56
CA LEU A 201 -15.13 11.55 2.97
C LEU A 201 -16.12 11.82 4.10
N GLY A 202 -16.94 12.87 3.95
CA GLY A 202 -17.99 13.20 4.91
C GLY A 202 -19.11 12.15 4.87
N LEU A 203 -19.56 11.73 6.04
CA LEU A 203 -20.76 10.92 6.24
C LEU A 203 -21.99 11.81 6.43
N ASP A 204 -23.18 11.25 6.16
CA ASP A 204 -24.45 11.96 6.37
C ASP A 204 -24.71 12.22 7.87
N ASP A 205 -24.09 11.45 8.78
CA ASP A 205 -24.15 11.60 10.25
C ASP A 205 -23.07 12.58 10.81
N GLY A 206 -22.32 13.27 9.94
CA GLY A 206 -21.28 14.22 10.35
C GLY A 206 -19.95 13.59 10.78
N SER A 207 -19.88 12.26 10.87
CA SER A 207 -18.63 11.51 11.02
C SER A 207 -17.85 11.46 9.69
N GLN A 208 -16.56 11.11 9.72
CA GLN A 208 -15.72 11.06 8.52
C GLN A 208 -15.02 9.72 8.37
N VAL A 209 -14.93 9.22 7.14
CA VAL A 209 -14.26 7.94 6.81
C VAL A 209 -13.11 8.19 5.86
N GLY A 210 -11.98 7.52 6.13
CA GLY A 210 -10.81 7.59 5.26
C GLY A 210 -11.08 6.92 3.92
N SER A 211 -10.72 7.59 2.82
CA SER A 211 -10.87 7.05 1.46
C SER A 211 -10.21 5.67 1.27
N GLU A 212 -9.15 5.36 2.01
CA GLU A 212 -8.47 4.07 1.94
C GLU A 212 -9.22 2.95 2.68
N SER A 213 -9.92 3.26 3.77
CA SER A 213 -10.82 2.30 4.45
C SER A 213 -11.96 1.89 3.52
N VAL A 214 -12.51 2.83 2.76
CA VAL A 214 -13.52 2.55 1.73
C VAL A 214 -12.97 1.60 0.67
N LYS A 215 -11.77 1.87 0.13
CA LYS A 215 -11.13 0.98 -0.86
C LYS A 215 -10.91 -0.43 -0.31
N ALA A 216 -10.40 -0.55 0.91
CA ALA A 216 -10.20 -1.84 1.57
C ALA A 216 -11.52 -2.60 1.75
N THR A 217 -12.59 -1.90 2.11
CA THR A 217 -13.93 -2.50 2.26
C THR A 217 -14.50 -2.93 0.91
N ILE A 218 -14.36 -2.12 -0.14
CA ILE A 218 -14.75 -2.52 -1.50
C ILE A 218 -13.99 -3.79 -1.92
N LYS A 219 -12.68 -3.84 -1.67
CA LYS A 219 -11.86 -5.02 -1.97
C LYS A 219 -12.36 -6.25 -1.23
N LYS A 220 -12.68 -6.12 0.07
CA LYS A 220 -13.24 -7.20 0.90
C LYS A 220 -14.59 -7.70 0.38
N LEU A 221 -15.50 -6.78 0.06
CA LEU A 221 -16.82 -7.12 -0.50
C LEU A 221 -16.71 -7.85 -1.83
N ILE A 222 -15.76 -7.45 -2.69
CA ILE A 222 -15.53 -8.12 -3.98
C ILE A 222 -14.82 -9.47 -3.79
N SER A 223 -13.92 -9.62 -2.82
CA SER A 223 -13.29 -10.92 -2.55
C SER A 223 -14.26 -11.95 -1.98
N GLU A 224 -15.29 -11.51 -1.26
CA GLU A 224 -16.33 -12.35 -0.66
C GLU A 224 -17.56 -12.53 -1.59
N GLU A 225 -17.53 -12.00 -2.82
CA GLU A 225 -18.68 -12.03 -3.72
C GLU A 225 -18.91 -13.42 -4.37
N ASP A 226 -20.17 -13.73 -4.68
CA ASP A 226 -20.49 -14.88 -5.52
C ASP A 226 -20.07 -14.61 -6.97
N GLY A 227 -19.12 -15.40 -7.48
CA GLY A 227 -18.62 -15.29 -8.85
C GLY A 227 -19.69 -15.46 -9.93
N LYS A 228 -20.82 -16.14 -9.65
CA LYS A 228 -21.95 -16.26 -10.59
C LYS A 228 -22.82 -15.01 -10.62
N LYS A 229 -22.87 -14.26 -9.52
CA LYS A 229 -23.65 -13.02 -9.34
C LYS A 229 -22.79 -11.94 -8.70
N PRO A 230 -21.80 -11.40 -9.42
CA PRO A 230 -20.91 -10.38 -8.87
C PRO A 230 -21.68 -9.13 -8.49
N LEU A 231 -21.23 -8.46 -7.42
CA LEU A 231 -21.87 -7.25 -6.92
C LEU A 231 -21.69 -6.11 -7.93
N SER A 232 -22.78 -5.44 -8.28
CA SER A 232 -22.73 -4.23 -9.10
C SER A 232 -22.12 -3.07 -8.30
N ASP A 233 -21.51 -2.11 -9.00
CA ASP A 233 -20.95 -0.91 -8.35
C ASP A 233 -22.05 -0.13 -7.56
N GLU A 234 -23.31 -0.26 -7.95
CA GLU A 234 -24.48 0.30 -7.26
C GLU A 234 -24.83 -0.47 -5.98
N LYS A 235 -24.84 -1.81 -6.03
CA LYS A 235 -25.05 -2.63 -4.83
C LYS A 235 -23.92 -2.48 -3.82
N ILE A 236 -22.68 -2.32 -4.29
CA ILE A 236 -21.54 -2.01 -3.41
C ILE A 236 -21.75 -0.66 -2.72
N ALA A 237 -22.24 0.36 -3.43
CA ALA A 237 -22.55 1.65 -2.82
C ALA A 237 -23.65 1.55 -1.74
N GLU A 238 -24.71 0.78 -1.99
CA GLU A 238 -25.76 0.51 -0.99
C GLU A 238 -25.23 -0.20 0.24
N VAL A 239 -24.43 -1.26 0.06
CA VAL A 239 -23.85 -2.01 1.19
C VAL A 239 -22.88 -1.14 2.00
N LEU A 240 -22.13 -0.25 1.35
CA LEU A 240 -21.27 0.72 2.05
C LEU A 240 -22.09 1.74 2.83
N LYS A 241 -23.24 2.18 2.29
CA LYS A 241 -24.17 3.03 3.01
C LYS A 241 -24.79 2.32 4.22
N GLU A 242 -25.14 1.05 4.11
CA GLU A 242 -25.70 0.27 5.23
C GLU A 242 -24.66 -0.07 6.31
N LYS A 243 -23.43 -0.42 5.92
CA LYS A 243 -22.39 -0.89 6.87
C LYS A 243 -21.54 0.21 7.49
N LEU A 244 -21.28 1.27 6.73
CA LEU A 244 -20.35 2.33 7.11
C LEU A 244 -21.01 3.72 7.11
N GLU A 245 -22.31 3.80 6.80
CA GLU A 245 -23.07 5.06 6.68
C GLU A 245 -22.45 6.05 5.66
N VAL A 246 -21.67 5.51 4.72
CA VAL A 246 -21.01 6.31 3.67
C VAL A 246 -21.89 6.45 2.46
N ASN A 247 -22.31 7.69 2.19
CA ASN A 247 -23.04 8.04 0.98
C ASN A 247 -22.06 8.24 -0.19
N ILE A 248 -21.74 7.15 -0.88
CA ILE A 248 -20.82 7.16 -2.02
C ILE A 248 -21.59 6.98 -3.33
N ALA A 249 -21.38 7.89 -4.27
CA ALA A 249 -21.93 7.74 -5.62
C ALA A 249 -21.32 6.52 -6.34
N ARG A 250 -22.13 5.83 -7.13
CA ARG A 250 -21.70 4.71 -8.01
C ARG A 250 -20.42 5.00 -8.81
N ARG A 251 -20.28 6.23 -9.34
CA ARG A 251 -19.09 6.65 -10.12
C ARG A 251 -17.81 6.65 -9.28
N THR A 252 -17.91 7.00 -8.00
CA THR A 252 -16.78 7.01 -7.06
C THR A 252 -16.37 5.58 -6.71
N VAL A 253 -17.32 4.67 -6.50
CA VAL A 253 -17.03 3.23 -6.34
C VAL A 253 -16.31 2.68 -7.56
N ALA A 254 -16.79 2.99 -8.77
CA ALA A 254 -16.15 2.57 -10.03
C ALA A 254 -14.72 3.13 -10.18
N LYS A 255 -14.50 4.40 -9.79
CA LYS A 255 -13.17 5.02 -9.78
C LYS A 255 -12.22 4.29 -8.82
N TYR A 256 -12.64 4.02 -7.59
CA TYR A 256 -11.84 3.28 -6.61
C TYR A 256 -11.55 1.84 -7.02
N ARG A 257 -12.55 1.15 -7.56
CA ARG A 257 -12.39 -0.20 -8.13
C ARG A 257 -11.32 -0.23 -9.23
N THR A 258 -11.38 0.72 -10.16
CA THR A 258 -10.45 0.80 -11.29
C THR A 258 -9.03 1.15 -10.82
N ALA A 259 -8.89 2.03 -9.83
CA ALA A 259 -7.60 2.33 -9.22
C ALA A 259 -6.94 1.12 -8.53
N MET A 260 -7.74 0.17 -8.04
CA MET A 260 -7.27 -1.11 -7.48
C MET A 260 -7.06 -2.21 -8.54
N GLY A 261 -7.22 -1.92 -9.83
CA GLY A 261 -7.08 -2.91 -10.90
C GLY A 261 -8.23 -3.93 -10.97
N ILE A 262 -9.32 -3.72 -10.24
CA ILE A 262 -10.44 -4.66 -10.19
C ILE A 262 -11.36 -4.41 -11.40
N LEU A 263 -11.73 -5.46 -12.14
CA LEU A 263 -12.62 -5.36 -13.31
C LEU A 263 -14.08 -5.06 -12.94
N SER A 264 -14.90 -4.59 -13.89
CA SER A 264 -16.32 -4.33 -13.65
C SER A 264 -17.12 -5.61 -13.40
N SER A 265 -18.30 -5.51 -12.76
CA SER A 265 -19.14 -6.67 -12.44
C SER A 265 -19.45 -7.53 -13.68
N SER A 266 -19.72 -6.92 -14.83
CA SER A 266 -19.94 -7.62 -16.10
C SER A 266 -18.74 -8.48 -16.54
N LYS A 267 -17.51 -7.98 -16.31
CA LYS A 267 -16.28 -8.72 -16.61
C LYS A 267 -15.92 -9.73 -15.53
N ARG A 268 -16.29 -9.49 -14.26
CA ARG A 268 -16.03 -10.44 -13.14
C ARG A 268 -16.96 -11.65 -13.14
N LYS A 269 -18.15 -11.53 -13.73
CA LYS A 269 -19.14 -12.62 -13.79
C LYS A 269 -18.56 -13.88 -14.42
N LYS A 270 -18.53 -14.98 -13.68
CA LYS A 270 -18.18 -16.31 -14.19
C LYS A 270 -19.36 -16.83 -15.00
N VAL A 271 -19.07 -17.29 -16.22
CA VAL A 271 -20.07 -17.87 -17.13
C VAL A 271 -20.16 -19.39 -16.95
N PHE A 272 -19.12 -19.99 -16.37
CA PHE A 272 -18.99 -21.40 -16.04
C PHE A 272 -18.81 -21.56 -14.53
#